data_AF-A0AAN7S9N4-F1
#
_entry.id   AF-A0AAN7S9N4-F1
#
_cell.length_a   1.000
_cell.length_b   1.000
_cell.length_c   1.000
_cell.angle_alpha   90.00
_cell.angle_beta   90.00
_cell.angle_gamma   90.00
#
_symmetry.space_group_name_H-M   'P 1'
#
loop_
_entity.id
_entity.type
_entity.pdbx_description
1 polymer ?
#
loop_
_entity_poly.entity_id
_entity_poly.type
_entity_poly.pdbx_seq_one_letter_code
_entity_poly.pdbx_strand_id
1 'polypeptide(L)'
;MQTVLLIFIFLVTPTLLQNIPSYVPLCKRNDPDLSQCIINSVNVIRPYLLKGIPEMDIPQGEPLHFFNFSTTVDAVNTKLSADLWDQQAHKLMNFDLKSVNFDLDQLKGSIDIFFPKFDLEGQYKFVGKLFYV
;
A
#
# COMPACT_ATOMS: atom_id res chain seq x y z
N MET A 1 -38.10 26.76 -22.05
CA MET A 1 -37.62 25.36 -22.21
C MET A 1 -36.14 25.19 -21.91
N GLN A 2 -35.23 26.04 -22.38
CA GLN A 2 -33.78 25.94 -22.08
C GLN A 2 -33.42 26.09 -20.59
N THR A 3 -34.13 26.94 -19.84
CA THR A 3 -33.84 27.19 -18.42
C THR A 3 -34.13 25.99 -17.51
N VAL A 4 -35.12 25.16 -17.87
CA VAL A 4 -35.49 23.96 -17.09
C VAL A 4 -34.45 22.84 -17.27
N LEU A 5 -33.83 22.76 -18.46
CA LEU A 5 -32.82 21.74 -18.78
C LEU A 5 -31.52 21.94 -17.98
N LEU A 6 -31.13 23.20 -17.74
CA LEU A 6 -29.93 23.54 -16.97
C LEU A 6 -30.08 23.21 -15.47
N ILE A 7 -31.29 23.39 -14.92
CA ILE A 7 -31.57 23.07 -13.51
C ILE A 7 -31.53 21.55 -13.28
N PHE A 8 -32.00 20.75 -14.24
CA PHE A 8 -31.96 19.30 -14.14
C PHE A 8 -30.52 18.77 -14.20
N ILE A 9 -29.66 19.33 -15.05
CA ILE A 9 -28.24 18.92 -15.15
C ILE A 9 -27.46 19.20 -13.85
N PHE A 10 -27.81 20.25 -13.10
CA PHE A 10 -27.15 20.56 -11.82
C PHE A 10 -27.52 19.58 -10.69
N LEU A 11 -28.74 19.01 -10.75
CA LEU A 11 -29.27 18.07 -9.74
C LEU A 11 -28.77 16.63 -9.91
N VAL A 12 -28.30 16.25 -11.11
CA VAL A 12 -27.88 14.87 -11.42
C VAL A 12 -26.36 14.76 -11.61
N THR A 13 -25.57 15.71 -11.10
CA THR A 13 -24.14 15.43 -10.97
C THR A 13 -23.99 14.40 -9.84
N PRO A 14 -23.63 13.14 -10.13
CA PRO A 14 -23.28 12.22 -9.07
C PRO A 14 -22.02 12.81 -8.48
N THR A 15 -22.09 13.30 -7.24
CA THR A 15 -20.88 13.60 -6.49
C THR A 15 -20.05 12.32 -6.50
N LEU A 16 -18.91 12.35 -7.19
CA LEU A 16 -17.83 11.38 -7.08
C LEU A 16 -17.22 11.46 -5.66
N LEU A 17 -18.05 11.31 -4.63
CA LEU A 17 -17.57 10.85 -3.34
C LEU A 17 -17.47 9.35 -3.50
N GLN A 18 -16.26 8.89 -3.83
CA GLN A 18 -15.84 7.54 -3.50
C GLN A 18 -16.25 7.34 -2.03
N ASN A 19 -17.14 6.38 -1.76
CA ASN A 19 -17.74 6.19 -0.44
C ASN A 19 -16.66 5.70 0.52
N ILE A 20 -15.89 6.63 1.09
CA ILE A 20 -14.90 6.32 2.11
C ILE A 20 -15.69 5.82 3.33
N PRO A 21 -15.39 4.62 3.85
CA PRO A 21 -16.11 4.09 4.99
C PRO A 21 -16.03 5.01 6.21
N SER A 22 -17.09 5.07 6.99
CA SER A 22 -17.20 6.01 8.13
C SER A 22 -16.15 5.77 9.23
N TYR A 23 -15.50 4.60 9.24
CA TYR A 23 -14.45 4.25 10.19
C TYR A 23 -13.05 4.72 9.76
N VAL A 24 -12.89 5.28 8.55
CA VAL A 24 -11.62 5.85 8.04
C VAL A 24 -11.55 7.32 8.46
N PRO A 25 -10.65 7.71 9.37
CA PRO A 25 -10.50 9.11 9.75
C PRO A 25 -9.91 9.91 8.58
N LEU A 26 -10.58 11.01 8.22
CA LEU A 26 -10.13 11.88 7.14
C LEU A 26 -9.20 12.98 7.66
N CYS A 27 -8.10 13.21 6.95
CA CYS A 27 -7.18 14.31 7.23
C CYS A 27 -7.41 15.47 6.27
N LYS A 28 -7.41 16.69 6.79
CA LYS A 28 -7.53 17.89 5.96
C LYS A 28 -6.19 18.19 5.30
N ARG A 29 -6.22 18.50 4.02
CA ARG A 29 -5.00 18.81 3.24
C ARG A 29 -4.17 19.97 3.84
N ASN A 30 -4.84 20.97 4.43
CA ASN A 30 -4.19 22.15 5.01
C ASN A 30 -4.05 22.05 6.54
N ASP A 31 -4.12 20.84 7.09
CA ASP A 31 -3.88 20.63 8.52
C ASP A 31 -2.40 20.88 8.84
N PRO A 32 -2.06 21.79 9.77
CA PRO A 32 -0.67 22.01 10.17
C PRO A 32 -0.02 20.73 10.74
N ASP A 33 -0.82 19.80 11.29
CA ASP A 33 -0.39 18.52 11.86
C ASP A 33 -0.78 17.33 10.96
N LEU A 34 -0.83 17.55 9.63
CA LEU A 34 -1.22 16.55 8.64
C LEU A 34 -0.51 15.20 8.84
N SER A 35 0.79 15.21 9.10
CA SER A 35 1.59 14.01 9.37
C SER A 35 1.02 13.19 10.53
N GLN A 36 0.73 13.82 11.67
CA GLN A 36 0.20 13.15 12.83
C GLN A 36 -1.24 12.66 12.59
N CYS A 37 -2.05 13.45 11.87
CA CYS A 37 -3.38 13.02 11.46
C CYS A 37 -3.32 11.73 10.64
N ILE A 38 -2.44 11.66 9.62
CA ILE A 38 -2.30 10.47 8.76
C ILE A 38 -1.84 9.28 9.61
N ILE A 39 -0.88 9.47 10.51
CA ILE A 39 -0.41 8.40 11.40
C ILE A 39 -1.57 7.84 12.24
N ASN A 40 -2.36 8.72 12.84
CA ASN A 40 -3.51 8.33 13.65
C ASN A 40 -4.58 7.63 12.81
N SER A 41 -4.87 8.13 11.62
CA SER A 41 -5.81 7.53 10.67
C SER A 41 -5.39 6.10 10.30
N VAL A 42 -4.14 5.90 9.89
CA VAL A 42 -3.60 4.58 9.55
C VAL A 42 -3.65 3.62 10.74
N ASN A 43 -3.36 4.09 11.95
CA ASN A 43 -3.46 3.27 13.16
C ASN A 43 -4.89 2.77 13.44
N VAL A 44 -5.91 3.61 13.18
CA VAL A 44 -7.33 3.25 13.32
C VAL A 44 -7.75 2.24 12.24
N ILE A 45 -7.22 2.39 11.02
CA ILE A 45 -7.61 1.56 9.87
C ILE A 45 -6.88 0.22 9.85
N ARG A 46 -5.71 0.10 10.50
CA ARG A 46 -4.90 -1.14 10.59
C ARG A 46 -5.72 -2.44 10.80
N PRO A 47 -6.64 -2.56 11.78
CA PRO A 47 -7.43 -3.79 11.96
C PRO A 47 -8.37 -4.10 10.78
N TYR A 48 -8.77 -3.09 10.02
CA TYR A 48 -9.56 -3.26 8.80
C TYR A 48 -8.68 -3.66 7.62
N LEU A 49 -7.47 -3.10 7.49
CA LEU A 49 -6.49 -3.57 6.48
C LEU A 49 -6.15 -5.04 6.66
N LEU A 50 -6.05 -5.52 7.92
CA LEU A 50 -5.81 -6.94 8.20
C LEU A 50 -6.94 -7.83 7.67
N LYS A 51 -8.20 -7.38 7.72
CA LYS A 51 -9.38 -8.13 7.23
C LYS A 51 -9.69 -7.90 5.75
N GLY A 52 -9.17 -6.82 5.18
CA GLY A 52 -9.59 -6.29 3.88
C GLY A 52 -10.77 -5.32 4.01
N ILE A 53 -10.94 -4.47 2.99
CA ILE A 53 -12.03 -3.50 2.86
C ILE A 53 -12.67 -3.71 1.47
N PRO A 54 -13.58 -4.69 1.33
CA PRO A 54 -14.16 -5.09 0.04
C PRO A 54 -14.91 -3.95 -0.67
N GLU A 55 -15.54 -3.04 0.08
CA GLU A 55 -16.25 -1.89 -0.47
C GLU A 55 -15.34 -0.86 -1.16
N MET A 56 -14.02 -0.96 -0.95
CA MET A 56 -13.00 -0.15 -1.62
C MET A 56 -12.04 -1.00 -2.47
N ASP A 57 -12.40 -2.25 -2.78
CA ASP A 57 -11.55 -3.21 -3.49
C ASP A 57 -10.18 -3.45 -2.82
N ILE A 58 -10.09 -3.28 -1.50
CA ILE A 58 -8.87 -3.55 -0.74
C ILE A 58 -8.91 -4.99 -0.26
N PRO A 59 -7.99 -5.86 -0.72
CA PRO A 59 -7.93 -7.25 -0.28
C PRO A 59 -7.45 -7.35 1.17
N GLN A 60 -7.54 -8.56 1.71
CA GLN A 60 -6.99 -8.88 3.02
C GLN A 60 -5.47 -8.61 3.07
N GLY A 61 -5.01 -7.97 4.14
CA GLY A 61 -3.59 -7.59 4.29
C GLY A 61 -2.66 -8.75 4.64
N GLU A 62 -3.16 -9.88 5.17
CA GLU A 62 -2.37 -11.08 5.48
C GLU A 62 -3.16 -12.38 5.30
N PRO A 63 -2.57 -13.46 4.74
CA PRO A 63 -1.28 -13.46 4.07
C PRO A 63 -1.31 -12.64 2.78
N LEU A 64 -0.26 -11.84 2.56
CA LEU A 64 -0.12 -11.06 1.33
C LEU A 64 0.60 -11.89 0.28
N HIS A 65 -0.10 -12.18 -0.82
CA HIS A 65 0.45 -12.94 -1.93
C HIS A 65 1.27 -12.02 -2.85
N PHE A 66 2.53 -12.37 -3.08
CA PHE A 66 3.39 -11.67 -4.04
C PHE A 66 3.39 -12.36 -5.40
N PHE A 67 3.75 -11.60 -6.44
CA PHE A 67 3.94 -12.13 -7.78
C PHE A 67 5.20 -12.99 -7.85
N ASN A 68 5.20 -13.96 -8.77
CA ASN A 68 6.39 -14.76 -9.04
C ASN A 68 7.54 -13.86 -9.52
N PHE A 69 8.70 -14.02 -8.91
CA PHE A 69 9.87 -13.19 -9.16
C PHE A 69 11.01 -14.05 -9.69
N SER A 70 11.51 -13.68 -10.87
CA SER A 70 12.69 -14.31 -11.48
C SER A 70 13.72 -13.24 -11.80
N THR A 71 14.96 -13.44 -11.36
CA THR A 71 16.07 -12.53 -11.67
C THR A 71 17.35 -13.32 -11.96
N THR A 72 18.22 -12.73 -12.78
CA THR A 72 19.58 -13.23 -13.00
C THR A 72 20.56 -12.09 -12.77
N VAL A 73 21.49 -12.33 -11.86
CA VAL A 73 22.63 -11.46 -11.61
C VAL A 73 23.82 -12.03 -12.38
N ASP A 74 24.26 -11.30 -13.39
CA ASP A 74 25.50 -11.55 -14.13
C ASP A 74 26.53 -10.49 -13.74
N ALA A 75 27.53 -10.88 -12.95
CA ALA A 75 28.72 -10.11 -12.61
C ALA A 75 29.96 -10.80 -13.17
N VAL A 76 31.09 -10.08 -13.23
CA VAL A 76 32.34 -10.51 -13.91
C VAL A 76 32.74 -11.96 -13.61
N ASN A 77 32.52 -12.43 -12.38
CA ASN A 77 32.81 -13.80 -11.96
C ASN A 77 31.61 -14.51 -11.30
N THR A 78 30.40 -13.96 -11.35
CA THR A 78 29.25 -14.57 -10.65
C THR A 78 28.05 -14.57 -11.57
N LYS A 79 27.54 -15.75 -11.87
CA LYS A 79 26.23 -15.94 -12.49
C LYS A 79 25.32 -16.60 -11.47
N LEU A 80 24.29 -15.88 -11.05
CA LEU A 80 23.27 -16.36 -10.12
C LEU A 80 21.88 -16.09 -10.70
N SER A 81 21.13 -17.14 -10.97
CA SER A 81 19.70 -17.07 -11.27
C SER A 81 18.91 -17.42 -10.01
N ALA A 82 17.88 -16.64 -9.74
CA ALA A 82 16.98 -16.79 -8.60
C ALA A 82 15.54 -16.74 -9.10
N ASP A 83 14.81 -17.83 -8.90
CA ASP A 83 13.37 -17.92 -9.12
C ASP A 83 12.68 -18.06 -7.77
N LEU A 84 11.64 -17.28 -7.52
CA LEU A 84 10.77 -17.36 -6.36
C LEU A 84 9.32 -17.38 -6.82
N TRP A 85 8.51 -18.27 -6.26
CA TRP A 85 7.09 -18.40 -6.59
C TRP A 85 6.26 -18.83 -5.39
N ASP A 86 4.94 -18.65 -5.49
CA ASP A 86 3.98 -18.94 -4.42
C ASP A 86 4.35 -18.27 -3.09
N GLN A 87 4.78 -17.01 -3.18
CA GLN A 87 5.23 -16.22 -2.05
C GLN A 87 4.06 -15.66 -1.25
N GLN A 88 4.13 -15.80 0.08
CA GLN A 88 3.16 -15.32 1.04
C GLN A 88 3.89 -14.60 2.17
N ALA A 89 3.50 -13.37 2.46
CA ALA A 89 3.98 -12.67 3.64
C ALA A 89 2.95 -12.63 4.76
N HIS A 90 3.45 -12.82 5.97
CA HIS A 90 2.70 -12.80 7.21
C HIS A 90 3.26 -11.76 8.17
N LYS A 91 2.45 -11.33 9.14
CA LYS A 91 2.78 -10.40 10.24
C LYS A 91 3.11 -8.96 9.79
N LEU A 92 2.86 -8.60 8.53
CA LEU A 92 3.03 -7.26 7.96
C LEU A 92 2.17 -6.16 8.59
N MET A 93 0.95 -6.48 9.04
CA MET A 93 -0.01 -5.52 9.58
C MET A 93 0.37 -5.04 10.98
N ASN A 94 1.26 -5.75 11.68
CA ASN A 94 1.83 -5.29 12.95
C ASN A 94 3.02 -4.33 12.73
N PHE A 95 2.85 -3.33 11.87
CA PHE A 95 3.87 -2.34 11.57
C PHE A 95 3.81 -1.13 12.51
N ASP A 96 4.97 -0.53 12.73
CA ASP A 96 5.12 0.77 13.38
C ASP A 96 5.37 1.85 12.32
N LEU A 97 4.47 2.81 12.24
CA LEU A 97 4.65 3.99 11.41
C LEU A 97 5.50 5.03 12.16
N LYS A 98 6.75 5.20 11.76
CA LYS A 98 7.72 6.07 12.45
C LYS A 98 7.60 7.52 12.01
N SER A 99 7.39 7.76 10.72
CA SER A 99 7.19 9.10 10.18
C SER A 99 6.33 9.06 8.92
N VAL A 100 5.60 10.15 8.69
CA VAL A 100 4.89 10.43 7.44
C VAL A 100 5.17 11.89 7.12
N ASN A 101 5.66 12.18 5.93
CA ASN A 101 5.85 13.53 5.45
C ASN A 101 5.28 13.65 4.04
N PHE A 102 4.47 14.67 3.82
CA PHE A 102 3.87 14.96 2.51
C PHE A 102 4.11 16.42 2.16
N ASP A 103 4.92 16.64 1.13
CA ASP A 103 5.02 17.92 0.42
C ASP A 103 3.94 17.94 -0.67
N LEU A 104 2.87 18.70 -0.40
CA LEU A 104 1.71 18.80 -1.27
C LEU A 104 1.93 19.71 -2.49
N ASP A 105 2.97 20.54 -2.46
CA ASP A 105 3.33 21.45 -3.55
C ASP A 105 4.16 20.70 -4.60
N GLN A 106 5.09 19.86 -4.14
CA GLN A 106 5.90 18.99 -5.00
C GLN A 106 5.25 17.63 -5.27
N LEU A 107 4.13 17.33 -4.61
CA LEU A 107 3.45 16.03 -4.63
C LEU A 107 4.40 14.87 -4.24
N LYS A 108 5.26 15.11 -3.25
CA LYS A 108 6.21 14.12 -2.73
C LYS A 108 5.79 13.65 -1.36
N GLY A 109 5.79 12.34 -1.17
CA GLY A 109 5.56 11.70 0.11
C GLY A 109 6.77 10.88 0.52
N SER A 110 7.10 10.88 1.81
CA SER A 110 8.01 9.90 2.41
C SER A 110 7.34 9.29 3.63
N ILE A 111 7.47 7.97 3.76
CA ILE A 111 6.86 7.22 4.85
C ILE A 111 7.93 6.27 5.41
N ASP A 112 8.18 6.36 6.70
CA ASP A 112 9.06 5.45 7.41
C ASP A 112 8.22 4.41 8.16
N ILE A 113 8.32 3.15 7.73
CA ILE A 113 7.60 2.03 8.32
C ILE A 113 8.61 1.01 8.84
N PHE A 114 8.42 0.59 10.08
CA PHE A 114 9.18 -0.49 10.69
C PHE A 114 8.29 -1.71 10.90
N PHE A 115 8.76 -2.89 10.48
CA PHE A 115 8.08 -4.16 10.67
C PHE A 115 8.83 -4.96 11.74
N PRO A 116 8.34 -5.05 12.99
CA PRO A 116 8.99 -5.81 14.06
C PRO A 116 9.05 -7.32 13.76
N LYS A 117 8.08 -7.82 12.99
CA LYS A 117 8.01 -9.20 12.52
C LYS A 117 7.57 -9.17 11.06
N PHE A 118 8.23 -9.97 10.24
CA PHE A 118 7.91 -10.14 8.83
C PHE A 118 8.36 -11.55 8.44
N ASP A 119 7.40 -12.40 8.14
CA ASP A 119 7.68 -13.76 7.69
C ASP A 119 7.33 -13.84 6.22
N LEU A 120 8.26 -14.34 5.40
CA LEU A 120 8.05 -14.59 3.98
C LEU A 120 8.20 -16.09 3.74
N GLU A 121 7.11 -16.74 3.34
CA GLU A 121 7.06 -18.15 3.01
C GLU A 121 6.87 -18.30 1.50
N GLY A 122 7.53 -19.26 0.88
CA GLY A 122 7.42 -19.48 -0.55
C GLY A 122 8.41 -20.51 -1.06
N GLN A 123 8.31 -20.78 -2.36
CA GLN A 123 9.23 -21.68 -3.04
C GLN A 123 10.33 -20.90 -3.72
N TYR A 124 11.53 -21.48 -3.78
CA TYR A 124 12.67 -20.83 -4.40
C TYR A 124 13.56 -21.82 -5.14
N LYS A 125 14.25 -21.32 -6.18
CA LYS A 125 15.29 -22.03 -6.91
C LYS A 125 16.44 -21.08 -7.18
N PHE A 126 17.61 -21.41 -6.63
CA PHE A 126 18.85 -20.72 -6.93
C PHE A 126 19.74 -21.60 -7.79
N VAL A 127 20.21 -21.08 -8.92
CA VAL A 127 21.15 -21.75 -9.82
C VAL A 127 22.30 -20.81 -10.08
N GLY A 128 23.51 -21.20 -9.72
CA GLY A 128 24.67 -20.34 -9.96
C GLY A 128 25.97 -20.89 -9.45
N LYS A 129 27.04 -20.13 -9.72
CA LYS A 129 28.37 -20.35 -9.15
C LYS A 129 28.62 -19.26 -8.12
N LEU A 130 28.61 -19.64 -6.84
CA LEU A 130 29.10 -18.81 -5.76
C LEU A 130 30.59 -19.10 -5.60
N PHE A 131 31.45 -18.11 -5.87
CA PHE A 131 32.84 -18.19 -5.48
C PHE A 131 32.93 -17.86 -3.99
N TYR A 132 33.35 -18.82 -3.16
CA TYR A 132 33.89 -18.53 -1.85
C TYR A 132 35.24 -17.84 -2.06
N VAL A 133 35.38 -16.62 -1.54
CA VAL A 133 36.68 -15.92 -1.43
C VAL A 133 37.39 -16.44 -0.18
#